data_AF-V5WHG8-F1
#
_entry.id   AF-V5WHG8-F1
#
_cell.length_a   1.000
_cell.length_b   1.000
_cell.length_c   1.000
_cell.angle_alpha   90.00
_cell.angle_beta   90.00
_cell.angle_gamma   90.00
#
_symmetry.space_group_name_H-M   'P 1'
#
loop_
_entity.id
_entity.type
_entity.pdbx_description
1 polymer ?
#
loop_
_entity_poly.entity_id
_entity_poly.type
_entity_poly.pdbx_seq_one_letter_code
_entity_poly.pdbx_strand_id
1 'polypeptide(L)'
;MYHPKMNEFNKRMKVMFDEVDDYLEDSYGEKLRIHPNRPERGTTSNKAHDGVFNVGPQFTPGYGSEYGRGYVVDLQISTISKLDDEQRRRIEDDLQRILNEKIPVHFPERELEVKRDLRGLKIVGNFNLGAM
;
A
#
# COMPACT_ATOMS: atom_id res chain seq x y z
N MET A 1 19.58 15.82 3.89
CA MET A 1 18.57 16.56 4.66
C MET A 1 17.28 16.55 3.85
N TYR A 2 16.25 15.82 4.27
CA TYR A 2 15.00 15.72 3.51
C TYR A 2 14.20 17.03 3.60
N HIS A 3 13.68 17.51 2.47
CA HIS A 3 12.87 18.73 2.41
C HIS A 3 11.60 18.58 3.27
N PRO A 4 11.19 19.56 4.10
CA PRO A 4 10.07 19.41 5.04
C PRO A 4 8.77 18.90 4.40
N LYS A 5 8.42 19.41 3.22
CA LYS A 5 7.24 18.96 2.44
C LYS A 5 7.30 17.49 2.04
N MET A 6 8.49 16.96 1.74
CA MET A 6 8.68 15.55 1.43
C MET A 6 8.44 14.69 2.67
N ASN A 7 8.89 15.15 3.85
CA ASN A 7 8.65 14.45 5.11
C ASN A 7 7.16 14.42 5.46
N GLU A 8 6.44 15.53 5.26
CA GLU A 8 5.00 15.57 5.48
C GLU A 8 4.25 14.63 4.53
N PHE A 9 4.58 14.67 3.24
CA PHE A 9 4.01 13.77 2.24
C PHE A 9 4.24 12.29 2.62
N ASN A 10 5.48 11.94 2.98
CA ASN A 10 5.82 10.56 3.38
C ASN A 10 5.10 10.13 4.66
N LYS A 11 4.92 11.03 5.64
CA LYS A 11 4.16 10.73 6.86
C LYS A 11 2.69 10.45 6.53
N ARG A 12 2.05 11.27 5.69
CA ARG A 12 0.66 11.04 5.27
C ARG A 12 0.52 9.75 4.48
N MET A 13 1.45 9.47 3.56
CA MET A 13 1.50 8.19 2.83
C MET A 13 1.59 7.03 3.82
N LYS A 14 2.49 7.10 4.81
CA LYS A 14 2.61 6.04 5.81
C LYS A 14 1.29 5.82 6.57
N VAL A 15 0.65 6.87 7.07
CA VAL A 15 -0.63 6.75 7.79
C VAL A 15 -1.70 6.11 6.91
N MET A 16 -1.82 6.55 5.66
CA MET A 16 -2.76 5.96 4.70
C MET A 16 -2.50 4.46 4.48
N PHE A 17 -1.24 4.06 4.27
CA PHE A 17 -0.90 2.65 4.08
C PHE A 17 -1.07 1.82 5.36
N ASP A 18 -0.79 2.38 6.54
CA ASP A 18 -1.05 1.71 7.82
C ASP A 18 -2.56 1.42 8.00
N GLU A 19 -3.46 2.31 7.53
CA GLU A 19 -4.92 2.09 7.55
C GLU A 19 -5.38 1.05 6.52
N VAL A 20 -4.74 1.00 5.35
CA VAL A 20 -5.01 0.00 4.31
C VAL A 20 -4.56 -1.38 4.77
N ASP A 21 -3.40 -1.45 5.43
CA ASP A 21 -2.87 -2.66 6.04
C ASP A 21 -3.83 -3.21 7.10
N ASP A 22 -4.30 -2.35 8.01
CA ASP A 22 -5.31 -2.69 9.02
C ASP A 22 -6.58 -3.28 8.40
N TYR A 23 -7.06 -2.68 7.30
CA TYR A 23 -8.24 -3.18 6.59
C TYR A 23 -8.03 -4.60 6.03
N LEU A 24 -6.86 -4.88 5.44
CA LEU A 24 -6.56 -6.20 4.89
C LEU A 24 -6.39 -7.25 5.98
N GLU A 25 -5.73 -6.88 7.09
CA GLU A 25 -5.63 -7.72 8.29
C GLU A 25 -7.00 -8.10 8.84
N ASP A 26 -7.88 -7.11 9.03
CA ASP A 26 -9.22 -7.36 9.57
C ASP A 26 -10.08 -8.20 8.60
N SER A 27 -9.86 -8.04 7.29
CA SER A 27 -10.64 -8.74 6.26
C SER A 27 -10.19 -10.19 6.02
N TYR A 28 -8.88 -10.44 6.13
CA TYR A 28 -8.25 -11.67 5.65
C TYR A 28 -7.29 -12.32 6.65
N GLY A 29 -6.74 -11.59 7.62
CA GLY A 29 -5.68 -12.05 8.52
C GLY A 29 -6.02 -13.32 9.27
N GLU A 30 -7.19 -13.40 9.90
CA GLU A 30 -7.64 -14.60 10.64
C GLU A 30 -7.90 -15.83 9.75
N LYS A 31 -8.14 -15.61 8.45
CA LYS A 31 -8.43 -16.68 7.49
C LYS A 31 -7.15 -17.31 6.93
N LEU A 32 -6.01 -16.65 7.12
CA LEU A 32 -4.71 -17.08 6.60
C LEU A 32 -3.89 -17.73 7.70
N ARG A 33 -3.28 -18.88 7.38
CA ARG A 33 -2.33 -19.50 8.30
C ARG A 33 -1.04 -18.71 8.31
N ILE A 34 -0.68 -18.18 9.47
CA ILE A 34 0.61 -17.55 9.72
C ILE A 34 1.65 -18.56 10.23
N HIS A 35 2.92 -18.22 10.06
CA HIS A 35 4.00 -18.99 10.67
C HIS A 35 3.95 -18.82 12.20
N PRO A 36 4.08 -19.90 13.01
CA PRO A 36 3.95 -19.82 14.47
C PRO A 36 4.91 -18.85 15.17
N ASN A 37 6.09 -18.63 14.59
CA ASN A 37 7.09 -17.69 15.12
C ASN A 37 6.88 -16.23 14.68
N ARG A 38 5.80 -15.93 13.95
CA ARG A 38 5.51 -14.56 13.53
C ARG A 38 4.77 -13.83 14.66
N PRO A 39 5.24 -12.63 15.07
CA PRO A 39 4.57 -11.88 16.12
C PRO A 39 3.13 -11.51 15.71
N GLU A 40 2.20 -11.59 16.66
CA GLU A 40 0.81 -11.17 16.44
C GLU A 40 0.74 -9.67 16.16
N ARG A 41 -0.30 -9.23 15.44
CA ARG A 41 -0.51 -7.82 15.09
C ARG A 41 -0.38 -6.92 16.32
N GLY A 42 0.40 -5.84 16.21
CA GLY A 42 0.58 -4.85 17.27
C GLY A 42 1.53 -5.27 18.40
N THR A 43 2.20 -6.43 18.29
CA THR A 43 3.23 -6.85 19.25
C THR A 43 4.61 -6.25 18.94
N THR A 44 4.77 -5.60 17.79
CA THR A 44 5.99 -4.87 17.41
C THR A 44 5.72 -3.38 17.22
N SER A 45 6.76 -2.55 17.32
CA SER A 45 6.64 -1.10 17.13
C SER A 45 6.46 -0.68 15.66
N ASN A 46 6.54 -1.62 14.72
CA ASN A 46 6.40 -1.34 13.29
C ASN A 46 5.60 -2.48 12.64
N LYS A 47 4.39 -2.18 12.18
CA LYS A 47 3.43 -3.13 11.59
C LYS A 47 4.03 -4.00 10.48
N ALA A 48 5.02 -3.49 9.74
CA ALA A 48 5.74 -4.28 8.75
C ALA A 48 6.47 -5.53 9.32
N HIS A 49 6.69 -5.58 10.64
CA HIS A 49 7.37 -6.68 11.34
C HIS A 49 6.41 -7.62 12.10
N ASP A 50 5.12 -7.28 12.19
CA ASP A 50 4.06 -8.18 12.66
C ASP A 50 2.99 -8.37 11.57
N GLY A 51 1.85 -8.98 11.89
CA GLY A 51 0.73 -9.14 10.94
C GLY A 51 0.94 -10.16 9.80
N VAL A 52 -0.10 -10.43 9.02
CA VAL A 52 -0.07 -11.22 7.79
C VAL A 52 0.26 -10.36 6.56
N PHE A 53 -0.19 -9.11 6.55
CA PHE A 53 -0.06 -8.19 5.44
C PHE A 53 1.03 -7.16 5.71
N ASN A 54 1.63 -6.67 4.62
CA ASN A 54 2.42 -5.46 4.63
C ASN A 54 2.24 -4.80 3.26
N VAL A 55 1.62 -3.62 3.27
CA VAL A 55 1.38 -2.83 2.06
C VAL A 55 2.17 -1.53 2.11
N GLY A 56 2.91 -1.25 1.04
CA GLY A 56 3.73 -0.05 0.99
C GLY A 56 3.86 0.59 -0.39
N PRO A 57 4.14 1.90 -0.45
CA PRO A 57 4.44 2.58 -1.70
C PRO A 57 5.93 2.49 -2.03
N GLN A 58 6.27 2.14 -3.27
CA GLN A 58 7.63 2.20 -3.81
C GLN A 58 7.71 3.16 -4.99
N PHE A 59 8.49 4.23 -4.84
CA PHE A 59 8.68 5.20 -5.92
C PHE A 59 9.37 4.55 -7.12
N THR A 60 8.85 4.84 -8.32
CA THR A 60 9.46 4.45 -9.58
C THR A 60 9.53 5.63 -10.55
N PRO A 61 10.67 5.80 -11.28
CA PRO A 61 10.76 6.77 -12.36
C PRO A 61 9.86 6.40 -13.57
N GLY A 62 9.36 5.16 -13.64
CA GLY A 62 8.34 4.78 -14.62
C GLY A 62 8.84 4.26 -15.97
N TYR A 63 10.11 3.86 -16.09
CA TYR A 63 10.61 3.25 -17.32
C TYR A 63 9.81 1.99 -17.67
N GLY A 64 9.18 1.98 -18.85
CA GLY A 64 8.32 0.91 -19.34
C GLY A 64 6.90 0.90 -18.77
N SER A 65 6.52 1.86 -17.92
CA SER A 65 5.14 2.00 -17.42
C SER A 65 4.23 2.65 -18.45
N GLU A 66 2.97 2.24 -18.49
CA GLU A 66 1.93 2.93 -19.27
C GLU A 66 1.65 4.36 -18.76
N TYR A 67 1.89 4.61 -17.46
CA TYR A 67 1.52 5.85 -16.78
C TYR A 67 2.72 6.71 -16.35
N GLY A 68 3.95 6.32 -16.70
CA GLY A 68 5.17 7.06 -16.35
C GLY A 68 5.51 6.98 -14.86
N ARG A 69 6.01 8.06 -14.25
CA ARG A 69 6.47 8.07 -12.85
C ARG A 69 5.32 7.88 -11.86
N GLY A 70 5.60 7.30 -10.70
CA GLY A 70 4.62 7.17 -9.62
C GLY A 70 5.09 6.28 -8.50
N TYR A 71 4.16 5.76 -7.72
CA TYR A 71 4.44 4.79 -6.66
C TYR A 71 3.79 3.46 -6.99
N VAL A 72 4.59 2.42 -7.21
CA VAL A 72 4.08 1.05 -7.26
C VAL A 72 3.62 0.66 -5.86
N VAL A 73 2.50 -0.05 -5.77
CA VAL A 73 2.01 -0.59 -4.52
C VAL A 73 2.62 -1.98 -4.34
N ASP A 74 3.51 -2.11 -3.37
CA ASP A 74 4.08 -3.39 -2.95
C ASP A 74 3.13 -4.04 -1.94
N LEU A 75 2.65 -5.25 -2.25
CA LEU A 75 1.79 -6.06 -1.40
C LEU A 75 2.54 -7.34 -1.03
N GLN A 76 2.90 -7.44 0.25
CA GLN A 76 3.51 -8.64 0.81
C GLN A 76 2.49 -9.36 1.69
N ILE A 77 2.37 -10.68 1.52
CA ILE A 77 1.46 -11.53 2.29
C ILE A 77 2.27 -12.67 2.90
N SER A 78 2.40 -12.65 4.22
CA SER A 78 3.22 -13.55 5.02
C SER A 78 2.42 -14.76 5.50
N THR A 79 1.93 -15.57 4.57
CA THR A 79 1.17 -16.80 4.84
C THR A 79 1.97 -18.05 4.50
N ILE A 80 1.79 -19.13 5.26
CA ILE A 80 2.37 -20.45 4.94
C ILE A 80 1.51 -21.24 3.95
N SER A 81 0.26 -20.83 3.76
CA SER A 81 -0.67 -21.45 2.82
C SER A 81 -0.50 -20.81 1.44
N LYS A 82 -0.42 -21.64 0.40
CA LYS A 82 -0.44 -21.14 -0.97
C LYS A 82 -1.78 -20.46 -1.23
N LEU A 83 -1.75 -19.17 -1.58
CA LEU A 83 -2.92 -18.46 -2.10
C LEU A 83 -3.21 -18.97 -3.51
N ASP A 84 -4.48 -19.26 -3.79
CA ASP A 84 -4.93 -19.44 -5.17
C ASP A 84 -5.08 -18.09 -5.89
N ASP A 85 -5.18 -18.13 -7.22
CA ASP A 85 -5.23 -16.93 -8.05
C ASP A 85 -6.50 -16.11 -7.80
N GLU A 86 -7.59 -16.75 -7.39
CA GLU A 86 -8.88 -16.08 -7.12
C GLU A 86 -8.81 -15.28 -5.81
N GLN A 87 -8.26 -15.89 -4.75
CA GLN A 87 -8.00 -15.25 -3.46
C GLN A 87 -7.04 -14.07 -3.64
N ARG A 88 -5.94 -14.28 -4.37
CA ARG A 88 -4.98 -13.20 -4.63
C ARG A 88 -5.65 -12.04 -5.37
N ARG A 89 -6.42 -12.34 -6.42
CA ARG A 89 -7.13 -11.31 -7.19
C ARG A 89 -8.11 -10.53 -6.34
N ARG A 90 -8.88 -11.21 -5.47
CA ARG A 90 -9.81 -10.55 -4.53
C ARG A 90 -9.09 -9.59 -3.59
N ILE A 91 -7.95 -10.01 -3.01
CA ILE A 91 -7.14 -9.15 -2.15
C ILE A 91 -6.64 -7.93 -2.93
N GLU A 92 -6.15 -8.12 -4.16
CA GLU A 92 -5.69 -7.02 -5.01
C GLU A 92 -6.82 -6.07 -5.43
N ASP A 93 -8.02 -6.58 -5.72
CA ASP A 93 -9.21 -5.78 -6.03
C ASP A 93 -9.65 -4.94 -4.81
N ASP A 94 -9.68 -5.55 -3.63
CA ASP A 94 -9.98 -4.84 -2.39
C ASP A 94 -8.92 -3.79 -2.06
N LEU A 95 -7.64 -4.12 -2.24
CA LEU A 95 -6.52 -3.19 -2.08
C LEU A 95 -6.68 -1.98 -3.01
N GLN A 96 -7.01 -2.20 -4.29
CA GLN A 96 -7.26 -1.12 -5.23
C GLN A 96 -8.45 -0.27 -4.79
N ARG A 97 -9.55 -0.90 -4.37
CA ARG A 97 -10.76 -0.19 -3.92
C ARG A 97 -10.47 0.68 -2.70
N ILE A 98 -9.89 0.12 -1.63
CA ILE A 98 -9.63 0.87 -0.40
C ILE A 98 -8.62 1.99 -0.62
N LEU A 99 -7.59 1.80 -1.46
CA LEU A 99 -6.67 2.89 -1.81
C LEU A 99 -7.40 4.03 -2.52
N ASN A 100 -8.29 3.73 -3.47
CA ASN A 100 -9.08 4.77 -4.14
C ASN A 100 -10.03 5.51 -3.18
N GLU A 101 -10.52 4.85 -2.13
CA GLU A 101 -11.31 5.49 -1.06
C GLU A 101 -10.44 6.37 -0.15
N LYS A 102 -9.23 5.92 0.19
CA LYS A 102 -8.35 6.58 1.19
C LYS A 102 -7.51 7.72 0.62
N ILE A 103 -7.09 7.63 -0.64
CA ILE A 103 -6.30 8.68 -1.29
C ILE A 103 -6.94 10.08 -1.18
N PRO A 104 -8.21 10.30 -1.54
CA PRO A 104 -8.82 11.63 -1.44
C PRO A 104 -9.00 12.12 0.00
N VAL A 105 -9.00 11.22 0.99
CA VAL A 105 -9.06 11.58 2.42
C VAL A 105 -7.70 12.09 2.91
N HIS A 106 -6.61 11.44 2.52
CA HIS A 106 -5.25 11.79 2.97
C HIS A 106 -4.57 12.86 2.10
N PHE A 107 -4.98 12.96 0.83
CA PHE A 107 -4.45 13.91 -0.16
C PHE A 107 -5.58 14.65 -0.89
N PRO A 108 -6.50 15.34 -0.17
CA PRO A 108 -7.62 16.06 -0.80
C PRO A 108 -7.16 17.16 -1.74
N GLU A 109 -5.95 17.68 -1.53
CA GLU A 109 -5.35 18.73 -2.37
C GLU A 109 -4.68 18.19 -3.65
N ARG A 110 -4.74 16.87 -3.90
CA ARG A 110 -4.02 16.23 -5.00
C ARG A 110 -4.91 15.33 -5.83
N GLU A 111 -4.70 15.42 -7.13
CA GLU A 111 -5.22 14.47 -8.10
C GLU A 111 -4.27 13.27 -8.14
N LEU A 112 -4.55 12.28 -7.30
CA LEU A 112 -3.88 10.99 -7.25
C LEU A 112 -4.90 9.89 -7.54
N GLU A 113 -4.50 8.90 -8.32
CA GLU A 113 -5.35 7.78 -8.71
C GLU A 113 -4.60 6.45 -8.63
N VAL A 114 -5.30 5.36 -8.31
CA VAL A 114 -4.74 4.01 -8.41
C VAL A 114 -5.11 3.37 -9.74
N LYS A 115 -4.09 3.00 -10.52
CA LYS A 115 -4.21 2.28 -11.79
C LYS A 115 -3.58 0.90 -11.69
N ARG A 116 -4.08 -0.03 -12.50
CA ARG A 116 -3.36 -1.27 -12.83
C ARG A 116 -2.31 -0.92 -13.89
N ASP A 117 -1.06 -1.25 -13.63
CA ASP A 117 0.10 -1.10 -14.51
C ASP A 117 0.73 -2.49 -14.71
N LEU A 118 1.76 -2.60 -15.55
CA LEU A 118 2.36 -3.88 -15.98
C LEU A 118 2.73 -4.85 -14.84
N ARG A 119 3.06 -4.34 -13.64
CA ARG A 119 3.54 -5.13 -12.50
C ARG A 119 2.60 -5.11 -11.28
N GLY A 120 1.35 -4.67 -11.45
CA GLY A 120 0.37 -4.61 -10.37
C GLY A 120 -0.24 -3.23 -10.23
N LEU A 121 -0.52 -2.80 -9.01
CA LEU A 121 -1.14 -1.51 -8.75
C LEU A 121 -0.11 -0.39 -8.67
N LYS A 122 -0.52 0.80 -9.12
CA LYS A 122 0.31 1.99 -9.14
C LYS A 122 -0.50 3.23 -8.82
N ILE A 123 0.01 4.03 -7.90
CA ILE A 123 -0.49 5.37 -7.63
C ILE A 123 0.20 6.32 -8.61
N VAL A 124 -0.61 7.06 -9.36
CA VAL A 124 -0.19 8.02 -10.40
C VAL A 124 -0.85 9.37 -10.15
N GLY A 125 -0.30 10.43 -10.74
CA GLY A 125 -0.86 11.78 -10.63
C GLY A 125 0.16 12.85 -10.23
N ASN A 126 -0.31 13.91 -9.58
CA ASN A 126 0.50 15.07 -9.27
C ASN A 126 1.23 14.97 -7.92
N PHE A 127 2.47 14.48 -7.98
CA PHE A 127 3.40 14.40 -6.83
C PHE A 127 4.21 15.68 -6.58
N ASN A 128 3.88 16.80 -7.25
CA ASN A 128 4.65 18.03 -7.08
C ASN A 128 4.51 18.58 -5.65
N LEU A 129 5.65 18.88 -5.02
CA LEU A 129 5.75 19.46 -3.68
C LEU A 129 5.94 20.99 -3.71
N GLY A 130 6.10 21.59 -4.88
CA GLY A 130 6.08 23.04 -5.07
C GLY A 130 4.68 23.62 -4.86
N ALA A 131 4.60 24.89 -4.44
CA ALA A 131 3.37 25.64 -4.62
C ALA A 131 3.19 25.86 -6.13
N MET A 132 1.99 25.65 -6.65
CA MET A 132 1.56 26.38 -7.84
C MET A 132 1.14 27.78 -7.42
#